data_AF-A0A839APC4-F1
#
_entry.id   AF-A0A839APC4-F1
#
_cell.length_a   1.000
_cell.length_b   1.000
_cell.length_c   1.000
_cell.angle_alpha   90.00
_cell.angle_beta   90.00
_cell.angle_gamma   90.00
#
_symmetry.space_group_name_H-M   'P 1'
#
loop_
_entity.id
_entity.type
_entity.pdbx_description
1 polymer ?
#
loop_
_entity_poly.entity_id
_entity_poly.type
_entity_poly.pdbx_seq_one_letter_code
_entity_poly.pdbx_strand_id
1 'polypeptide(L)' 'MKNFNLQYETAKKNANEFMKRGQITQYFEALLEMNKYKRLMTAVIAN' A
#
# COMPACT_ATOMS: atom_id res chain seq x y z
N MET A 1 -14.50 -4.50 -0.99
CA MET A 1 -13.31 -5.10 -1.66
C MET A 1 -12.68 -4.22 -2.74
N LYS A 2 -13.45 -3.69 -3.71
CA LYS A 2 -12.90 -2.83 -4.80
C LYS A 2 -12.04 -1.65 -4.33
N ASN A 3 -12.40 -1.06 -3.18
CA ASN A 3 -11.66 0.08 -2.63
C ASN A 3 -10.26 -0.34 -2.13
N PHE A 4 -10.16 -1.37 -1.28
CA PHE A 4 -8.89 -1.80 -0.66
C PHE A 4 -7.84 -2.21 -1.68
N ASN A 5 -8.24 -2.87 -2.76
CA ASN A 5 -7.32 -3.25 -3.84
C ASN A 5 -6.78 -1.99 -4.59
N LEU A 6 -7.65 -1.02 -4.87
CA LEU A 6 -7.24 0.24 -5.49
C LEU A 6 -6.26 1.02 -4.61
N GLN A 7 -6.51 1.04 -3.29
CA GLN A 7 -5.69 1.75 -2.33
C GLN A 7 -4.33 1.07 -2.15
N TYR A 8 -4.30 -0.27 -2.16
CA TYR A 8 -3.06 -1.05 -2.19
C TYR A 8 -2.23 -0.76 -3.44
N GLU A 9 -2.82 -0.83 -4.64
CA GLU A 9 -2.09 -0.57 -5.89
C GLU A 9 -1.65 0.90 -6.01
N THR A 10 -2.41 1.84 -5.46
CA THR A 10 -2.00 3.25 -5.37
C THR A 10 -0.79 3.42 -4.46
N ALA A 11 -0.83 2.85 -3.25
CA ALA A 11 0.29 2.89 -2.31
C ALA A 11 1.55 2.22 -2.88
N LYS A 12 1.39 1.13 -3.65
CA LYS A 12 2.48 0.45 -4.37
C LYS A 12 3.10 1.33 -5.46
N LYS A 13 2.28 2.02 -6.25
CA LYS A 13 2.77 2.98 -7.26
C LYS A 13 3.58 4.09 -6.58
N ASN A 14 3.05 4.66 -5.50
CA ASN A 14 3.71 5.71 -4.73
C ASN A 14 5.04 5.22 -4.12
N ALA A 15 5.06 4.04 -3.51
CA ALA A 15 6.29 3.44 -2.98
C ALA A 15 7.39 3.32 -4.06
N ASN A 16 7.03 2.85 -5.26
CA ASN A 16 7.98 2.76 -6.38
C ASN A 16 8.50 4.13 -6.83
N GLU A 17 7.65 5.15 -6.86
CA GLU A 17 8.06 6.52 -7.20
C GLU A 17 8.96 7.12 -6.13
N PHE A 18 8.62 6.97 -4.86
CA PHE A 18 9.41 7.46 -3.73
C PHE A 18 10.78 6.78 -3.66
N MET A 19 10.84 5.47 -3.87
CA MET A 19 12.10 4.73 -3.94
C MET A 19 13.00 5.27 -5.06
N LYS A 20 12.45 5.49 -6.26
CA LYS A 20 13.20 6.04 -7.41
C LYS A 20 13.72 7.46 -7.14
N ARG A 21 12.99 8.24 -6.34
CA ARG A 21 13.37 9.62 -5.97
C ARG A 21 14.30 9.70 -4.75
N GLY A 22 14.64 8.57 -4.12
CA GLY A 22 15.42 8.56 -2.88
C GLY A 22 14.66 9.08 -1.67
N GLN A 23 13.32 9.14 -1.75
CA GLN A 23 12.44 9.63 -0.69
C GLN A 23 12.13 8.53 0.36
N ILE A 24 13.17 7.97 0.96
CA ILE A 24 13.26 7.73 2.42
C ILE A 24 11.94 7.43 3.15
N THR A 25 11.55 8.43 3.93
CA THR A 25 10.37 8.47 4.79
C THR A 25 9.09 8.17 4.03
N GLN A 26 8.88 8.80 2.86
CA GLN A 26 7.65 8.63 2.09
C GLN A 26 7.53 7.22 1.50
N TYR A 27 8.65 6.64 1.08
CA TYR A 27 8.70 5.24 0.66
C TYR A 27 8.25 4.32 1.81
N PHE A 28 8.80 4.53 3.01
CA PHE A 28 8.45 3.73 4.18
C PHE A 28 6.96 3.89 4.56
N GLU A 29 6.43 5.11 4.55
CA GLU A 29 5.02 5.39 4.79
C GLU A 29 4.11 4.67 3.78
N ALA A 30 4.46 4.71 2.49
CA ALA A 30 3.71 4.01 1.45
C ALA A 30 3.72 2.48 1.65
N LEU A 31 4.81 1.90 2.13
CA LEU A 31 4.87 0.46 2.48
C LEU A 31 3.96 0.11 3.66
N LEU A 32 3.89 0.97 4.68
CA LEU A 32 2.98 0.76 5.82
C LEU A 32 1.52 0.78 5.35
N GLU A 33 1.20 1.70 4.44
CA GLU A 33 -0.14 1.80 3.86
C GLU A 33 -0.50 0.57 3.01
N MET A 34 0.43 0.08 2.18
CA MET A 34 0.26 -1.21 1.47
C MET A 34 -0.04 -2.35 2.45
N ASN A 35 0.73 -2.46 3.54
CA ASN A 35 0.54 -3.53 4.52
C ASN A 35 -0.83 -3.45 5.21
N LYS A 36 -1.29 -2.23 5.53
CA LYS A 36 -2.63 -1.99 6.10
C LYS A 36 -3.73 -2.53 5.19
N TYR A 37 -3.73 -2.17 3.91
CA TYR A 37 -4.77 -2.63 2.98
C TYR A 37 -4.68 -4.13 2.68
N LYS A 38 -3.46 -4.68 2.62
CA LYS A 38 -3.28 -6.14 2.49
C LYS A 38 -3.95 -6.90 3.63
N ARG A 39 -3.75 -6.46 4.88
CA ARG A 39 -4.40 -7.06 6.06
C ARG A 39 -5.92 -6.93 6.00
N LEU A 40 -6.43 -5.78 5.60
CA LEU A 40 -7.87 -5.56 5.46
C LEU A 40 -8.48 -6.46 4.38
N MET A 41 -7.81 -6.63 3.23
CA MET A 41 -8.24 -7.56 2.19
C MET A 41 -8.30 -9.00 2.68
N THR A 42 -7.25 -9.46 3.39
CA THR A 42 -7.22 -10.80 3.99
C THR A 42 -8.34 -10.99 5.01
N ALA A 43 -8.59 -10.00 5.88
CA ALA A 43 -9.65 -10.08 6.88
C ALA A 43 -11.06 -10.18 6.25
N VAL A 44 -11.28 -9.51 5.11
CA VAL A 44 -12.55 -9.62 4.37
C VAL A 44 -12.74 -11.00 3.73
N ILE A 45 -11.66 -11.65 3.27
CA ILE A 45 -11.73 -13.00 2.67
C ILE A 45 -11.95 -14.08 3.74
N ALA A 46 -11.42 -13.87 4.94
CA ALA A 46 -11.53 -14.83 6.04
C ALA A 46 -12.91 -14.84 6.73
N ASN A 47 -13.79 -13.91 6.38
CA ASN A 47 -15.15 -13.74 6.94
C ASN A 47 -16.23 -14.28 6.00
#